data_AF-A0A975J2Q2-F1
#
_entry.id   AF-A0A975J2Q2-F1
#
_cell.length_a   1.000
_cell.length_b   1.000
_cell.length_c   1.000
_cell.angle_alpha   90.00
_cell.angle_beta   90.00
_cell.angle_gamma   90.00
#
_symmetry.space_group_name_H-M   'P 1'
#
loop_
_entity.id
_entity.type
_entity.pdbx_description
1 polymer ?
#
loop_
_entity_poly.entity_id
_entity_poly.type
_entity_poly.pdbx_seq_one_letter_code
_entity_poly.pdbx_strand_id
1 'polypeptide(L)'
;MNAFRCGHCGHVLHVSDGEEGKMMTCSSCQQLTTVPALLKERKTLPLASYVIASTVIAGLMVSLIAVFGDQAGSSGTKGTVIRFAGGFLACVVVGVVTGLVSAGIMTAFKRRFLAVFAKAYSVGVLIMAGLSIMGLLLAPAMRRSSAAREKQKLEEETFLADMNEKAARMAKNAEEGKVLNPEEFKAPAGLSSETDAGKLSRVMNTYLADVAATTTGYTDDLGRTGFSGVLQPERLAEDKDFKETHELLEKGREVVARWREKQERMMEDLPRRIEAAGIGEKTKRDAIAGFKTGFGKTRETSKQMWDLEEEVVEHIADLAGFMEESHGRWRVAEGKIIFKEDADIKRYNDTFAKIEECSEKQTKLRKDAAARTRERIGQDK
;
A
#
# COMPACT_ATOMS: atom_id res chain seq x y z
N MET A 1 2.42 18.58 -31.03
CA MET A 1 2.58 19.77 -31.91
C MET A 1 1.84 20.93 -31.28
N ASN A 2 2.59 21.78 -30.59
CA ASN A 2 2.03 22.95 -29.94
C ASN A 2 2.19 24.16 -30.87
N ALA A 3 1.23 25.08 -30.85
CA ALA A 3 1.27 26.30 -31.66
C ALA A 3 1.26 27.53 -30.75
N PHE A 4 2.09 28.53 -31.04
CA PHE A 4 2.08 29.81 -30.33
C PHE A 4 2.23 30.98 -31.30
N ARG A 5 1.74 32.17 -30.91
CA ARG A 5 1.89 33.38 -31.73
C ARG A 5 3.22 34.08 -31.42
N CYS A 6 3.96 34.48 -32.45
CA CYS A 6 5.14 35.31 -32.31
C CYS A 6 4.78 36.65 -31.66
N GLY A 7 5.48 37.03 -30.59
CA GLY A 7 5.23 38.28 -29.87
C GLY A 7 5.47 39.56 -30.69
N HIS A 8 6.21 39.46 -31.80
CA HIS A 8 6.49 40.61 -32.67
C HIS A 8 5.45 40.83 -33.76
N CYS A 9 5.07 39.78 -34.50
CA CYS A 9 4.19 39.92 -35.68
C CYS A 9 2.87 39.15 -35.59
N GLY A 10 2.62 38.40 -34.51
CA GLY A 10 1.39 37.62 -34.32
C GLY A 10 1.27 36.35 -35.17
N HIS A 11 2.28 36.03 -35.99
CA HIS A 11 2.33 34.81 -36.81
C HIS A 11 2.35 33.55 -35.94
N VAL A 12 1.58 32.53 -36.32
CA VAL A 12 1.50 31.26 -35.58
C VAL A 12 2.70 30.38 -35.94
N LEU A 13 3.48 30.02 -34.93
CA LEU A 13 4.64 29.14 -35.01
C LEU A 13 4.26 27.77 -34.46
N HIS A 14 4.55 26.72 -35.22
CA HIS A 14 4.39 25.33 -34.79
C HIS A 14 5.72 24.82 -34.22
N VAL A 15 5.65 24.24 -33.03
CA VAL A 15 6.83 23.73 -32.31
C VAL A 15 6.69 22.25 -32.07
N SER A 16 7.80 21.53 -32.31
CA SER A 16 7.95 20.12 -31.93
C SER A 16 8.08 19.99 -30.41
N ASP A 17 7.60 18.87 -29.86
CA ASP A 17 7.70 18.63 -28.42
C ASP A 17 9.19 18.64 -27.99
N GLY A 18 9.52 19.34 -26.89
CA GLY A 18 10.90 19.42 -26.36
C GLY A 18 11.75 20.62 -26.84
N GLU A 19 11.16 21.61 -27.52
CA GLU A 19 11.84 22.88 -27.84
C GLU A 19 11.39 24.06 -26.96
N GLU A 20 10.70 23.77 -25.85
CA GLU A 20 10.31 24.77 -24.85
C GLU A 20 11.54 25.50 -24.29
N GLY A 21 11.47 26.83 -24.20
CA GLY A 21 12.58 27.67 -23.70
C GLY A 21 13.74 27.89 -24.69
N LYS A 22 13.74 27.24 -25.86
CA LYS A 22 14.73 27.53 -26.91
C LYS A 22 14.37 28.82 -27.64
N MET A 23 15.38 29.55 -28.11
CA MET A 23 15.16 30.63 -29.06
C MET A 23 14.94 30.04 -30.46
N MET A 24 13.88 30.51 -31.12
CA MET A 24 13.59 30.18 -32.51
C MET A 24 13.35 31.46 -33.30
N THR A 25 13.70 31.43 -34.58
CA THR A 25 13.47 32.54 -35.48
C THR A 25 12.06 32.46 -36.05
N CYS A 26 11.27 33.53 -35.95
CA CYS A 26 9.94 33.57 -36.55
C CYS A 26 10.04 33.49 -38.08
N SER A 27 9.36 32.53 -38.70
CA SER A 27 9.33 32.36 -40.16
C SER A 27 8.77 33.56 -40.91
N SER A 28 7.95 34.40 -40.26
CA SER A 28 7.29 35.55 -40.90
C SER A 28 8.09 36.84 -40.77
N CYS A 29 8.59 37.18 -39.58
CA CYS A 29 9.27 38.46 -39.35
C CYS A 29 10.78 38.34 -39.11
N GLN A 30 11.33 37.12 -39.11
CA GLN A 30 12.74 36.81 -38.85
C GLN A 30 13.29 37.27 -37.49
N GLN A 31 12.44 37.76 -36.58
CA GLN A 31 12.85 38.08 -35.21
C GLN A 31 13.03 36.81 -34.39
N LEU A 32 14.02 36.82 -33.50
CA LEU A 32 14.20 35.80 -32.47
C LEU A 32 13.07 35.91 -31.46
N THR A 33 12.39 34.79 -31.20
CA THR A 33 11.42 34.66 -30.14
C THR A 33 11.78 33.45 -29.31
N THR A 34 11.72 33.59 -27.98
CA THR A 34 11.80 32.44 -27.10
C THR A 34 10.50 31.66 -27.26
N VAL A 35 10.60 30.35 -27.50
CA VAL A 35 9.44 29.46 -27.41
C VAL A 35 8.95 29.60 -25.97
N PRO A 36 7.77 30.19 -25.73
CA PRO A 36 7.23 30.25 -24.38
C PRO A 36 7.22 28.82 -23.88
N ALA A 37 7.67 28.60 -22.65
CA ALA A 37 7.37 27.36 -21.96
C ALA A 37 5.84 27.31 -21.89
N LEU A 38 5.22 26.73 -22.93
CA LEU A 38 3.80 26.62 -23.00
C LEU A 38 3.46 25.83 -21.75
N LEU A 39 2.57 26.39 -20.93
CA LEU A 39 1.82 25.66 -19.95
C LEU A 39 1.04 24.61 -20.74
N LYS A 40 1.74 23.56 -21.18
CA LYS A 40 1.24 22.36 -21.84
C LYS A 40 0.06 21.97 -21.00
N GLU A 41 -1.17 22.20 -21.48
CA GLU A 41 -2.44 22.12 -20.75
C GLU A 41 -2.19 21.32 -19.48
N ARG A 42 -1.79 22.01 -18.40
CA ARG A 42 -1.26 21.27 -17.26
C ARG A 42 -2.49 20.65 -16.68
N LYS A 43 -2.72 19.38 -17.04
CA LYS A 43 -3.50 18.43 -16.26
C LYS A 43 -3.12 18.77 -14.84
N THR A 44 -4.06 19.41 -14.15
CA THR A 44 -4.03 19.83 -12.74
C THR A 44 -2.82 19.22 -12.05
N LEU A 45 -1.84 20.05 -11.63
CA LEU A 45 -0.66 19.60 -10.88
C LEU A 45 -1.09 18.45 -9.96
N PRO A 46 -0.63 17.20 -10.20
CA PRO A 46 -1.19 16.05 -9.50
C PRO A 46 -0.75 16.14 -8.04
N LEU A 47 -1.61 16.76 -7.21
CA LEU A 47 -1.48 16.94 -5.77
C LEU A 47 -0.90 15.68 -5.11
N ALA A 48 -0.06 15.78 -4.07
CA ALA A 48 0.54 14.59 -3.44
C ALA A 48 -0.43 13.65 -2.75
N SER A 49 -1.73 13.96 -2.75
CA SER A 49 -2.80 13.09 -2.27
C SER A 49 -2.64 11.64 -2.74
N TYR A 50 -2.22 11.44 -4.01
CA TYR A 50 -2.06 10.12 -4.62
C TYR A 50 -0.91 9.26 -4.06
N VAL A 51 0.08 9.86 -3.40
CA VAL A 51 1.32 9.17 -2.98
C VAL A 51 1.30 8.76 -1.53
N ILE A 52 0.70 9.63 -0.75
CA ILE A 52 0.50 9.47 0.68
C ILE A 52 -0.19 8.13 0.92
N ALA A 53 -1.13 7.76 0.04
CA ALA A 53 -1.75 6.44 0.06
C ALA A 53 -0.85 5.28 -0.38
N SER A 54 -0.12 5.38 -1.49
CA SER A 54 0.72 4.25 -1.94
C SER A 54 1.89 3.96 -1.03
N THR A 55 2.44 4.98 -0.38
CA THR A 55 3.61 4.82 0.50
C THR A 55 3.24 4.21 1.85
N VAL A 56 2.11 4.64 2.42
CA VAL A 56 1.52 4.05 3.62
C VAL A 56 1.28 2.56 3.46
N ILE A 57 0.85 2.17 2.27
CA ILE A 57 0.37 0.82 2.03
C ILE A 57 1.51 -0.11 1.63
N ALA A 58 2.50 0.39 0.91
CA ALA A 58 3.79 -0.29 0.77
C ALA A 58 4.38 -0.69 2.14
N GLY A 59 4.26 0.18 3.15
CA GLY A 59 4.69 -0.11 4.53
C GLY A 59 3.90 -1.23 5.20
N LEU A 60 2.58 -1.21 5.08
CA LEU A 60 1.70 -2.26 5.62
C LEU A 60 1.93 -3.63 5.03
N MET A 61 2.17 -3.65 3.73
CA MET A 61 2.30 -4.89 2.99
C MET A 61 3.56 -5.64 3.41
N VAL A 62 4.65 -4.90 3.64
CA VAL A 62 5.91 -5.41 4.18
C VAL A 62 5.71 -6.05 5.55
N SER A 63 4.95 -5.36 6.39
CA SER A 63 4.61 -5.77 7.72
C SER A 63 3.83 -7.08 7.75
N LEU A 64 2.85 -7.23 6.86
CA LEU A 64 2.02 -8.42 6.79
C LEU A 64 2.77 -9.60 6.17
N ILE A 65 3.51 -9.39 5.09
CA ILE A 65 4.28 -10.45 4.43
C ILE A 65 5.36 -11.01 5.38
N ALA A 66 6.08 -10.17 6.11
CA ALA A 66 7.11 -10.63 7.06
C ALA A 66 6.53 -11.47 8.21
N VAL A 67 5.27 -11.22 8.58
CA VAL A 67 4.59 -11.89 9.69
C VAL A 67 4.10 -13.29 9.33
N PHE A 68 3.60 -13.45 8.11
CA PHE A 68 3.03 -14.71 7.65
C PHE A 68 4.02 -15.54 6.80
N GLY A 69 5.00 -14.90 6.15
CA GLY A 69 6.03 -15.57 5.36
C GLY A 69 6.94 -16.49 6.19
N ASP A 70 7.28 -16.10 7.42
CA ASP A 70 8.13 -16.91 8.31
C ASP A 70 7.39 -18.14 8.91
N GLN A 71 6.05 -18.11 8.91
CA GLN A 71 5.23 -19.25 9.36
C GLN A 71 5.14 -20.35 8.31
N ALA A 72 5.21 -20.00 7.02
CA ALA A 72 5.11 -20.97 5.93
C ALA A 72 6.38 -21.83 5.75
N GLY A 73 7.54 -21.34 6.21
CA GLY A 73 8.85 -22.00 6.01
C GLY A 73 9.31 -22.96 7.12
N SER A 74 8.82 -22.83 8.36
CA SER A 74 9.39 -23.58 9.50
C SER A 74 8.70 -24.90 9.84
N SER A 75 7.55 -25.24 9.25
CA SER A 75 6.91 -26.55 9.46
C SER A 75 7.38 -27.59 8.44
N GLY A 76 8.66 -27.97 8.52
CA GLY A 76 9.19 -29.19 7.91
C GLY A 76 8.58 -30.45 8.55
N THR A 77 7.27 -30.68 8.34
CA THR A 77 6.52 -31.86 8.81
C THR A 77 5.81 -32.60 7.68
N LYS A 78 6.06 -32.22 6.42
CA LYS A 78 5.54 -32.94 5.24
C LYS A 78 6.06 -34.39 5.13
N GLY A 79 7.13 -34.74 5.85
CA GLY A 79 7.65 -36.11 5.95
C GLY A 79 7.04 -36.98 7.07
N THR A 80 6.27 -36.41 8.00
CA THR A 80 5.86 -37.13 9.22
C THR A 80 4.45 -37.73 9.11
N VAL A 81 3.51 -37.04 8.46
CA VAL A 81 2.11 -37.51 8.40
C VAL A 81 1.94 -38.71 7.45
N ILE A 82 2.67 -38.75 6.33
CA ILE A 82 2.67 -39.92 5.43
C ILE A 82 3.40 -41.12 6.07
N ARG A 83 4.39 -40.89 6.94
CA ARG A 83 5.04 -41.95 7.73
C ARG A 83 4.14 -42.55 8.82
N PHE A 84 3.19 -41.79 9.39
CA PHE A 84 2.27 -42.32 10.40
C PHE A 84 1.17 -43.22 9.81
N ALA A 85 0.61 -42.88 8.63
CA ALA A 85 -0.40 -43.72 7.98
C ALA A 85 0.21 -45.03 7.43
N GLY A 86 1.41 -44.97 6.84
CA GLY A 86 2.15 -46.17 6.43
C GLY A 86 2.67 -46.99 7.61
N GLY A 87 3.09 -46.34 8.70
CA GLY A 87 3.54 -46.99 9.93
C GLY A 87 2.44 -47.75 10.65
N PHE A 88 1.19 -47.24 10.66
CA PHE A 88 0.07 -47.93 11.30
C PHE A 88 -0.30 -49.23 10.56
N LEU A 89 -0.34 -49.20 9.22
CA LEU A 89 -0.59 -50.40 8.41
C LEU A 89 0.55 -51.41 8.55
N ALA A 90 1.81 -50.94 8.58
CA ALA A 90 2.98 -51.79 8.81
C ALA A 90 2.98 -52.43 10.21
N CYS A 91 2.61 -51.69 11.26
CA CYS A 91 2.48 -52.22 12.61
C CYS A 91 1.35 -53.25 12.74
N VAL A 92 0.22 -53.06 12.04
CA VAL A 92 -0.87 -54.05 12.00
C VAL A 92 -0.43 -55.32 11.26
N VAL A 93 0.23 -55.20 10.11
CA VAL A 93 0.73 -56.35 9.35
C VAL A 93 1.81 -57.10 10.13
N VAL A 94 2.78 -56.39 10.72
CA VAL A 94 3.80 -57.01 11.58
C VAL A 94 3.16 -57.67 12.80
N GLY A 95 2.20 -57.01 13.47
CA GLY A 95 1.49 -57.59 14.61
C GLY A 95 0.72 -58.87 14.27
N VAL A 96 0.05 -58.92 13.11
CA VAL A 96 -0.65 -60.11 12.63
C VAL A 96 0.32 -61.22 12.25
N VAL A 97 1.41 -60.90 11.52
CA VAL A 97 2.41 -61.89 11.10
C VAL A 97 3.16 -62.45 12.31
N THR A 98 3.60 -61.61 13.24
CA THR A 98 4.24 -62.07 14.49
C THR A 98 3.26 -62.86 15.36
N GLY A 99 1.97 -62.48 15.40
CA GLY A 99 0.93 -63.25 16.08
C GLY A 99 0.71 -64.64 15.48
N LEU A 100 0.69 -64.76 14.15
CA LEU A 100 0.53 -66.03 13.44
C LEU A 100 1.77 -66.94 13.59
N VAL A 101 2.97 -66.37 13.50
CA VAL A 101 4.23 -67.11 13.73
C VAL A 101 4.31 -67.61 15.18
N SER A 102 3.93 -66.77 16.14
CA SER A 102 3.89 -67.16 17.56
C SER A 102 2.85 -68.25 17.84
N ALA A 103 1.69 -68.18 17.18
CA ALA A 103 0.66 -69.22 17.26
C ALA A 103 1.15 -70.57 16.70
N GLY A 104 1.90 -70.55 15.58
CA GLY A 104 2.52 -71.75 14.99
C GLY A 104 3.59 -72.39 15.88
N ILE A 105 4.46 -71.58 16.50
CA ILE A 105 5.46 -72.08 17.46
C ILE A 105 4.80 -72.66 18.71
N MET A 106 3.70 -72.05 19.19
CA MET A 106 2.97 -72.54 20.36
C MET A 106 2.23 -73.87 20.13
N THR A 107 1.80 -74.18 18.90
CA THR A 107 1.19 -75.49 18.60
C THR A 107 2.17 -76.66 18.76
N ALA A 108 3.49 -76.41 18.75
CA ALA A 108 4.52 -77.43 18.95
C ALA A 108 4.86 -77.75 20.42
N PHE A 109 4.48 -76.91 21.40
CA PHE A 109 4.90 -77.01 22.82
C PHE A 109 3.72 -77.22 23.81
N LYS A 110 2.80 -78.13 23.46
CA LYS A 110 1.41 -78.13 23.95
C LYS A 110 1.10 -78.63 25.37
N ARG A 111 2.06 -79.07 26.21
CA ARG A 111 1.71 -79.78 27.47
C ARG A 111 2.14 -79.21 28.83
N ARG A 112 3.02 -78.22 28.94
CA ARG A 112 3.39 -77.65 30.27
C ARG A 112 3.38 -76.12 30.42
N PHE A 113 3.18 -75.35 29.34
CA PHE A 113 3.32 -73.88 29.36
C PHE A 113 2.00 -73.07 29.34
N LEU A 114 0.85 -73.75 29.22
CA LEU A 114 -0.44 -73.13 28.88
C LEU A 114 -1.05 -72.22 29.97
N ALA A 115 -0.81 -72.47 31.26
CA ALA A 115 -1.51 -71.75 32.33
C ALA A 115 -0.96 -70.33 32.61
N VAL A 116 0.36 -70.13 32.48
CA VAL A 116 1.01 -68.84 32.75
C VAL A 116 0.90 -67.91 31.53
N PHE A 117 1.02 -68.45 30.33
CA PHE A 117 0.94 -67.67 29.09
C PHE A 117 -0.48 -67.20 28.75
N ALA A 118 -1.52 -67.97 29.11
CA ALA A 118 -2.91 -67.55 28.88
C ALA A 118 -3.24 -66.22 29.59
N LYS A 119 -2.69 -66.01 30.80
CA LYS A 119 -2.85 -64.75 31.53
C LYS A 119 -2.09 -63.60 30.85
N ALA A 120 -0.83 -63.80 30.45
CA ALA A 120 -0.04 -62.77 29.77
C ALA A 120 -0.62 -62.39 28.38
N TYR A 121 -1.11 -63.37 27.63
CA TYR A 121 -1.72 -63.15 26.31
C TYR A 121 -3.05 -62.39 26.43
N SER A 122 -3.87 -62.70 27.45
CA SER A 122 -5.13 -61.97 27.68
C SER A 122 -4.91 -60.48 28.00
N VAL A 123 -3.86 -60.14 28.74
CA VAL A 123 -3.50 -58.75 29.03
C VAL A 123 -2.99 -58.05 27.76
N GLY A 124 -2.15 -58.71 26.96
CA GLY A 124 -1.67 -58.16 25.70
C GLY A 124 -2.79 -57.87 24.69
N VAL A 125 -3.76 -58.76 24.55
CA VAL A 125 -4.93 -58.57 23.67
C VAL A 125 -5.81 -57.41 24.16
N LEU A 126 -6.02 -57.27 25.47
CA LEU A 126 -6.78 -56.15 26.04
C LEU A 126 -6.08 -54.80 25.82
N ILE A 127 -4.75 -54.73 25.95
CA ILE A 127 -3.98 -53.51 25.66
C ILE A 127 -4.10 -53.14 24.17
N MET A 128 -3.95 -54.10 23.27
CA MET A 128 -4.08 -53.87 21.82
C MET A 128 -5.51 -53.46 21.42
N ALA A 129 -6.52 -54.07 22.01
CA ALA A 129 -7.92 -53.68 21.82
C ALA A 129 -8.18 -52.26 22.36
N GLY A 130 -7.63 -51.93 23.53
CA GLY A 130 -7.71 -50.60 24.14
C GLY A 130 -7.05 -49.52 23.27
N LEU A 131 -5.85 -49.76 22.74
CA LEU A 131 -5.17 -48.84 21.83
C LEU A 131 -5.91 -48.67 20.50
N SER A 132 -6.53 -49.74 19.98
CA SER A 132 -7.35 -49.68 18.76
C SER A 132 -8.62 -48.85 18.95
N ILE A 133 -9.30 -49.02 20.08
CA ILE A 133 -10.48 -48.22 20.45
C ILE A 133 -10.07 -46.75 20.67
N MET A 134 -8.95 -46.48 21.34
CA MET A 134 -8.43 -45.12 21.53
C MET A 134 -8.08 -44.45 20.19
N GLY A 135 -7.52 -45.19 19.23
CA GLY A 135 -7.29 -44.70 17.87
C GLY A 135 -8.59 -44.32 17.13
N LEU A 136 -9.63 -45.14 17.25
CA LEU A 136 -10.97 -44.86 16.70
C LEU A 136 -11.63 -43.63 17.34
N LEU A 137 -11.45 -43.43 18.65
CA LEU A 137 -12.00 -42.28 19.37
C LEU A 137 -11.23 -40.97 19.08
N LEU A 138 -9.91 -41.04 18.86
CA LEU A 138 -9.08 -39.86 18.57
C LEU A 138 -9.06 -39.47 17.08
N ALA A 139 -9.34 -40.40 16.16
CA ALA A 139 -9.31 -40.11 14.73
C ALA A 139 -10.25 -38.96 14.28
N PRO A 140 -11.50 -38.84 14.77
CA PRO A 140 -12.37 -37.70 14.45
C PRO A 140 -11.81 -36.37 14.98
N ALA A 141 -11.20 -36.36 16.16
CA ALA A 141 -10.59 -35.17 16.75
C ALA A 141 -9.36 -34.73 15.94
N MET A 142 -8.51 -35.67 15.52
CA MET A 142 -7.37 -35.40 14.65
C MET A 142 -7.78 -34.94 13.24
N ARG A 143 -8.85 -35.50 12.67
CA ARG A 143 -9.39 -35.04 11.38
C ARG A 143 -10.00 -33.63 11.46
N ARG A 144 -10.69 -33.32 12.57
CA ARG A 144 -11.21 -31.95 12.83
C ARG A 144 -10.06 -30.96 12.99
N SER A 145 -8.99 -31.33 13.70
CA SER A 145 -7.84 -30.44 13.86
C SER A 145 -7.04 -30.26 12.56
N SER A 146 -6.90 -31.30 11.73
CA SER A 146 -6.25 -31.17 10.42
C SER A 146 -7.09 -30.33 9.46
N ALA A 147 -8.41 -30.54 9.39
CA ALA A 147 -9.30 -29.73 8.55
C ALA A 147 -9.36 -28.27 9.00
N ALA A 148 -9.35 -28.00 10.32
CA ALA A 148 -9.27 -26.64 10.83
C ALA A 148 -7.95 -25.95 10.46
N ARG A 149 -6.83 -26.67 10.53
CA ARG A 149 -5.51 -26.15 10.11
C ARG A 149 -5.44 -25.89 8.61
N GLU A 150 -5.96 -26.78 7.78
CA GLU A 150 -6.03 -26.58 6.32
C GLU A 150 -6.90 -25.36 5.98
N LYS A 151 -8.06 -25.22 6.65
CA LYS A 151 -8.91 -24.04 6.48
C LYS A 151 -8.18 -22.75 6.89
N GLN A 152 -7.51 -22.74 8.04
CA GLN A 152 -6.74 -21.58 8.50
C GLN A 152 -5.62 -21.22 7.52
N LYS A 153 -4.90 -22.21 7.00
CA LYS A 153 -3.83 -22.00 6.01
C LYS A 153 -4.38 -21.43 4.69
N LEU A 154 -5.50 -21.95 4.21
CA LEU A 154 -6.15 -21.45 2.99
C LEU A 154 -6.61 -20.01 3.16
N GLU A 155 -7.17 -19.67 4.32
CA GLU A 155 -7.60 -18.30 4.63
C GLU A 155 -6.41 -17.35 4.75
N GLU A 156 -5.28 -17.79 5.31
CA GLU A 156 -4.04 -17.02 5.37
C GLU A 156 -3.46 -16.78 3.97
N GLU A 157 -3.39 -17.82 3.12
CA GLU A 157 -2.97 -17.69 1.72
C GLU A 157 -3.88 -16.74 0.94
N THR A 158 -5.19 -16.84 1.15
CA THR A 158 -6.19 -15.96 0.52
C THR A 158 -6.00 -14.52 0.97
N PHE A 159 -5.78 -14.30 2.27
CA PHE A 159 -5.51 -12.97 2.83
C PHE A 159 -4.24 -12.36 2.23
N LEU A 160 -3.14 -13.12 2.16
CA LEU A 160 -1.87 -12.63 1.59
C LEU A 160 -2.00 -12.32 0.10
N ALA A 161 -2.70 -13.17 -0.65
CA ALA A 161 -2.96 -12.93 -2.07
C ALA A 161 -3.77 -11.63 -2.30
N ASP A 162 -4.85 -11.43 -1.54
CA ASP A 162 -5.68 -10.22 -1.59
C ASP A 162 -4.88 -8.95 -1.27
N MET A 163 -4.08 -9.01 -0.19
CA MET A 163 -3.20 -7.91 0.20
C MET A 163 -2.17 -7.60 -0.89
N ASN A 164 -1.53 -8.62 -1.48
CA ASN A 164 -0.54 -8.45 -2.56
C ASN A 164 -1.16 -7.85 -3.82
N GLU A 165 -2.36 -8.28 -4.20
CA GLU A 165 -3.09 -7.72 -5.33
C GLU A 165 -3.41 -6.24 -5.10
N LYS A 166 -3.92 -5.89 -3.92
CA LYS A 166 -4.22 -4.50 -3.53
C LYS A 166 -2.96 -3.64 -3.54
N ALA A 167 -1.86 -4.14 -2.99
CA ALA A 167 -0.56 -3.46 -3.02
C ALA A 167 -0.10 -3.14 -4.45
N ALA A 168 -0.15 -4.14 -5.34
CA ALA A 168 0.24 -3.99 -6.74
C ALA A 168 -0.65 -2.98 -7.47
N ARG A 169 -1.96 -3.04 -7.24
CA ARG A 169 -2.94 -2.11 -7.80
C ARG A 169 -2.68 -0.67 -7.35
N MET A 170 -2.37 -0.47 -6.07
CA MET A 170 -2.08 0.86 -5.53
C MET A 170 -0.75 1.42 -6.02
N ALA A 171 0.28 0.57 -6.12
CA ALA A 171 1.55 0.96 -6.74
C ALA A 171 1.32 1.43 -8.18
N LYS A 172 0.53 0.68 -8.95
CA LYS A 172 0.14 1.05 -10.31
C LYS A 172 -0.65 2.36 -10.34
N ASN A 173 -1.67 2.51 -9.50
CA ASN A 173 -2.48 3.74 -9.44
C ASN A 173 -1.64 4.96 -9.06
N ALA A 174 -0.65 4.81 -8.18
CA ALA A 174 0.25 5.90 -7.83
C ALA A 174 1.21 6.29 -8.97
N GLU A 175 1.69 5.33 -9.75
CA GLU A 175 2.47 5.61 -10.97
C GLU A 175 1.61 6.31 -12.03
N GLU A 176 0.34 5.93 -12.15
CA GLU A 176 -0.61 6.49 -13.12
C GLU A 176 -1.30 7.78 -12.63
N GLY A 177 -1.11 8.19 -11.37
CA GLY A 177 -1.80 9.32 -10.75
C GLY A 177 -3.32 9.13 -10.64
N LYS A 178 -3.80 7.89 -10.49
CA LYS A 178 -5.22 7.55 -10.41
C LYS A 178 -5.76 7.58 -8.99
N VAL A 179 -7.00 8.05 -8.88
CA VAL A 179 -7.71 8.17 -7.59
C VAL A 179 -8.03 6.77 -7.09
N LEU A 180 -7.74 6.55 -5.82
CA LEU A 180 -8.09 5.31 -5.15
C LEU A 180 -9.56 5.33 -4.78
N ASN A 181 -10.27 4.28 -5.17
CA ASN A 181 -11.66 4.10 -4.77
C ASN A 181 -11.73 3.30 -3.46
N PRO A 182 -12.28 3.86 -2.36
CA PRO A 182 -12.40 3.15 -1.08
C PRO A 182 -13.15 1.82 -1.19
N GLU A 183 -14.10 1.71 -2.11
CA GLU A 183 -14.92 0.51 -2.32
C GLU A 183 -14.10 -0.69 -2.86
N GLU A 184 -12.93 -0.45 -3.44
CA GLU A 184 -12.01 -1.49 -3.91
C GLU A 184 -11.26 -2.18 -2.77
N PHE A 185 -11.30 -1.61 -1.56
CA PHE A 185 -10.59 -2.12 -0.38
C PHE A 185 -11.50 -2.90 0.56
N LYS A 186 -12.61 -3.46 0.07
CA LYS A 186 -13.44 -4.39 0.84
C LYS A 186 -12.69 -5.69 1.11
N ALA A 187 -12.96 -6.29 2.27
CA ALA A 187 -12.44 -7.62 2.58
C ALA A 187 -12.94 -8.64 1.53
N PRO A 188 -12.09 -9.56 1.07
CA PRO A 188 -12.46 -10.53 0.05
C PRO A 188 -13.53 -11.48 0.59
N ALA A 189 -14.44 -11.91 -0.30
CA ALA A 189 -15.39 -12.95 0.03
C ALA A 189 -14.65 -14.26 0.37
N GLY A 190 -15.11 -14.98 1.39
CA GLY A 190 -14.56 -16.28 1.78
C GLY A 190 -13.64 -16.27 3.00
N LEU A 191 -13.20 -15.10 3.49
CA LEU A 191 -12.51 -15.01 4.79
C LEU A 191 -13.52 -15.07 5.94
N SER A 192 -13.31 -16.01 6.87
CA SER A 192 -14.17 -16.19 8.03
C SER A 192 -14.13 -14.99 8.98
N SER A 193 -15.28 -14.64 9.58
CA SER A 193 -15.32 -13.64 10.66
C SER A 193 -14.59 -14.08 11.92
N GLU A 194 -14.50 -15.39 12.12
CA GLU A 194 -14.08 -15.99 13.38
C GLU A 194 -12.56 -16.21 13.48
N THR A 195 -11.88 -16.35 12.34
CA THR A 195 -10.45 -16.64 12.32
C THR A 195 -9.60 -15.38 12.46
N ASP A 196 -8.38 -15.55 12.98
CA ASP A 196 -7.43 -14.46 13.12
C ASP A 196 -7.11 -13.78 11.77
N ALA A 197 -6.94 -14.57 10.71
CA ALA A 197 -6.67 -14.08 9.36
C ALA A 197 -7.82 -13.20 8.84
N GLY A 198 -9.06 -13.65 9.00
CA GLY A 198 -10.21 -12.86 8.55
C GLY A 198 -10.45 -11.60 9.39
N LYS A 199 -10.22 -11.66 10.70
CA LYS A 199 -10.27 -10.48 11.60
C LYS A 199 -9.20 -9.46 11.23
N LEU A 200 -7.95 -9.90 11.06
CA LEU A 200 -6.86 -9.03 10.62
C LEU A 200 -7.14 -8.46 9.23
N SER A 201 -7.63 -9.28 8.30
CA SER A 201 -8.04 -8.83 6.97
C SER A 201 -9.04 -7.67 7.02
N ARG A 202 -10.06 -7.73 7.89
CA ARG A 202 -11.00 -6.61 8.06
C ARG A 202 -10.33 -5.34 8.57
N VAL A 203 -9.44 -5.45 9.56
CA VAL A 203 -8.69 -4.29 10.08
C VAL A 203 -7.86 -3.65 8.97
N MET A 204 -7.12 -4.47 8.23
CA MET A 204 -6.25 -4.02 7.15
C MET A 204 -7.06 -3.39 6.01
N ASN A 205 -8.11 -4.05 5.55
CA ASN A 205 -8.98 -3.54 4.50
C ASN A 205 -9.67 -2.23 4.88
N THR A 206 -10.15 -2.11 6.12
CA THR A 206 -10.71 -0.85 6.63
C THR A 206 -9.67 0.25 6.61
N TYR A 207 -8.44 -0.05 7.04
CA TYR A 207 -7.36 0.93 6.99
C TYR A 207 -7.01 1.36 5.55
N LEU A 208 -6.92 0.42 4.60
CA LEU A 208 -6.67 0.75 3.18
C LEU A 208 -7.80 1.62 2.60
N ALA A 209 -9.06 1.33 2.97
CA ALA A 209 -10.21 2.15 2.60
C ALA A 209 -10.12 3.57 3.20
N ASP A 210 -9.75 3.70 4.47
CA ASP A 210 -9.55 5.01 5.12
C ASP A 210 -8.43 5.81 4.43
N VAL A 211 -7.38 5.14 3.97
CA VAL A 211 -6.28 5.75 3.23
C VAL A 211 -6.75 6.26 1.87
N ALA A 212 -7.52 5.46 1.12
CA ALA A 212 -8.12 5.87 -0.14
C ALA A 212 -9.12 7.05 0.05
N ALA A 213 -9.93 7.00 1.12
CA ALA A 213 -10.86 8.06 1.50
C ALA A 213 -10.12 9.35 1.89
N THR A 214 -8.92 9.23 2.45
CA THR A 214 -8.09 10.37 2.82
C THR A 214 -7.49 11.07 1.60
N THR A 215 -6.99 10.30 0.62
CA THR A 215 -6.51 10.84 -0.66
C THR A 215 -7.61 11.61 -1.40
N THR A 216 -8.79 11.00 -1.54
CA THR A 216 -9.95 11.63 -2.19
C THR A 216 -10.41 12.87 -1.45
N GLY A 217 -10.62 12.75 -0.14
CA GLY A 217 -11.08 13.86 0.69
C GLY A 217 -10.13 15.06 0.70
N TYR A 218 -8.81 14.84 0.68
CA TYR A 218 -7.84 15.92 0.59
C TYR A 218 -7.98 16.70 -0.73
N THR A 219 -8.04 16.01 -1.86
CA THR A 219 -8.23 16.66 -3.17
C THR A 219 -9.56 17.39 -3.27
N ASP A 220 -10.64 16.81 -2.74
CA ASP A 220 -11.96 17.44 -2.72
C ASP A 220 -11.98 18.70 -1.85
N ASP A 221 -11.42 18.63 -0.64
CA ASP A 221 -11.36 19.78 0.28
C ASP A 221 -10.53 20.92 -0.33
N LEU A 222 -9.37 20.61 -0.92
CA LEU A 222 -8.52 21.63 -1.55
C LEU A 222 -9.19 22.24 -2.80
N GLY A 223 -9.97 21.46 -3.54
CA GLY A 223 -10.78 21.96 -4.65
C GLY A 223 -11.90 22.90 -4.17
N ARG A 224 -12.57 22.56 -3.07
CA ARG A 224 -13.64 23.38 -2.48
C ARG A 224 -13.16 24.71 -1.91
N THR A 225 -11.92 24.80 -1.43
CA THR A 225 -11.39 26.08 -0.96
C THR A 225 -11.17 27.06 -2.10
N GLY A 226 -11.03 26.61 -3.35
CA GLY A 226 -10.62 27.43 -4.48
C GLY A 226 -9.10 27.60 -4.61
N PHE A 227 -8.30 26.89 -3.78
CA PHE A 227 -6.85 27.02 -3.75
C PHE A 227 -6.18 26.75 -5.11
N SER A 228 -6.71 25.83 -5.92
CA SER A 228 -6.20 25.56 -7.27
C SER A 228 -6.29 26.77 -8.22
N GLY A 229 -7.14 27.74 -7.90
CA GLY A 229 -7.32 28.99 -8.64
C GLY A 229 -6.44 30.13 -8.15
N VAL A 230 -5.63 29.94 -7.11
CA VAL A 230 -4.95 31.05 -6.43
C VAL A 230 -3.95 31.79 -7.33
N LEU A 231 -3.39 31.13 -8.34
CA LEU A 231 -2.48 31.76 -9.31
C LEU A 231 -3.11 31.98 -10.69
N GLN A 232 -4.44 31.88 -10.81
CA GLN A 232 -5.12 32.16 -12.08
C GLN A 232 -4.95 33.65 -12.45
N PRO A 233 -4.44 33.96 -13.66
CA PRO A 233 -4.14 35.34 -14.05
C PRO A 233 -5.33 36.29 -13.89
N GLU A 234 -6.50 35.90 -14.41
CA GLU A 234 -7.72 36.70 -14.36
C GLU A 234 -8.13 37.02 -12.92
N ARG A 235 -8.13 36.01 -12.05
CA ARG A 235 -8.46 36.17 -10.62
C ARG A 235 -7.51 37.13 -9.92
N LEU A 236 -6.20 36.97 -10.15
CA LEU A 236 -5.19 37.87 -9.58
C LEU A 236 -5.38 39.32 -10.04
N ALA A 237 -5.81 39.55 -11.28
CA ALA A 237 -6.07 40.90 -11.78
C ALA A 237 -7.37 41.52 -11.20
N GLU A 238 -8.34 40.69 -10.83
CA GLU A 238 -9.60 41.10 -10.20
C GLU A 238 -9.41 41.40 -8.70
N ASP A 239 -8.54 40.67 -8.02
CA ASP A 239 -8.21 40.79 -6.60
C ASP A 239 -7.20 41.93 -6.32
N LYS A 240 -7.66 43.17 -6.48
CA LYS A 240 -6.81 44.39 -6.47
C LYS A 240 -6.01 44.61 -5.18
N ASP A 241 -6.51 44.11 -4.05
CA ASP A 241 -5.87 44.23 -2.74
C ASP A 241 -5.38 42.90 -2.18
N PHE A 242 -5.37 41.86 -3.02
CA PHE A 242 -4.90 40.50 -2.70
C PHE A 242 -5.59 39.84 -1.49
N LYS A 243 -6.69 40.41 -0.97
CA LYS A 243 -7.37 39.88 0.22
C LYS A 243 -7.91 38.49 -0.02
N GLU A 244 -8.58 38.28 -1.15
CA GLU A 244 -9.12 36.96 -1.49
C GLU A 244 -8.00 35.94 -1.66
N THR A 245 -6.89 36.34 -2.31
CA THR A 245 -5.69 35.52 -2.49
C THR A 245 -5.13 35.06 -1.14
N HIS A 246 -4.95 35.98 -0.19
CA HIS A 246 -4.48 35.64 1.16
C HIS A 246 -5.46 34.71 1.89
N GLU A 247 -6.77 34.96 1.80
CA GLU A 247 -7.78 34.07 2.38
C GLU A 247 -7.75 32.65 1.78
N LEU A 248 -7.55 32.51 0.47
CA LEU A 248 -7.43 31.22 -0.19
C LEU A 248 -6.16 30.47 0.23
N LEU A 249 -5.04 31.19 0.38
CA LEU A 249 -3.77 30.62 0.85
C LEU A 249 -3.90 30.09 2.28
N GLU A 250 -4.49 30.87 3.19
CA GLU A 250 -4.75 30.44 4.57
C GLU A 250 -5.63 29.19 4.61
N LYS A 251 -6.74 29.17 3.85
CA LYS A 251 -7.59 27.96 3.72
C LYS A 251 -6.80 26.77 3.17
N GLY A 252 -5.90 26.99 2.22
CA GLY A 252 -5.00 25.97 1.69
C GLY A 252 -4.09 25.37 2.78
N ARG A 253 -3.42 26.22 3.56
CA ARG A 253 -2.58 25.81 4.70
C ARG A 253 -3.37 24.99 5.71
N GLU A 254 -4.55 25.46 6.09
CA GLU A 254 -5.45 24.75 7.02
C GLU A 254 -5.85 23.36 6.52
N VAL A 255 -6.17 23.22 5.21
CA VAL A 255 -6.48 21.94 4.59
C VAL A 255 -5.28 21.00 4.68
N VAL A 256 -4.09 21.44 4.26
CA VAL A 256 -2.87 20.62 4.30
C VAL A 256 -2.56 20.16 5.73
N ALA A 257 -2.53 21.08 6.70
CA ALA A 257 -2.25 20.76 8.10
C ALA A 257 -3.26 19.76 8.68
N ARG A 258 -4.56 19.95 8.42
CA ARG A 258 -5.62 19.05 8.90
C ARG A 258 -5.47 17.63 8.33
N TRP A 259 -5.17 17.51 7.04
CA TRP A 259 -5.05 16.21 6.39
C TRP A 259 -3.74 15.50 6.74
N ARG A 260 -2.64 16.24 6.96
CA ARG A 260 -1.40 15.72 7.57
C ARG A 260 -1.69 15.10 8.93
N GLU A 261 -2.31 15.86 9.84
CA GLU A 261 -2.64 15.39 11.19
C GLU A 261 -3.58 14.17 11.16
N LYS A 262 -4.59 14.18 10.28
CA LYS A 262 -5.50 13.02 10.11
C LYS A 262 -4.74 11.78 9.68
N GLN A 263 -3.82 11.89 8.73
CA GLN A 263 -3.07 10.74 8.25
C GLN A 263 -2.07 10.22 9.30
N GLU A 264 -1.39 11.11 10.02
CA GLU A 264 -0.53 10.74 11.15
C GLU A 264 -1.31 9.97 12.22
N ARG A 265 -2.49 10.47 12.62
CA ARG A 265 -3.39 9.77 13.54
C ARG A 265 -3.79 8.38 13.05
N MET A 266 -4.11 8.23 11.77
CA MET A 266 -4.45 6.92 11.20
C MET A 266 -3.29 5.92 11.34
N MET A 267 -2.06 6.34 11.03
CA MET A 267 -0.88 5.49 11.19
C MET A 267 -0.64 5.09 12.65
N GLU A 268 -0.85 6.02 13.59
CA GLU A 268 -0.68 5.77 15.02
C GLU A 268 -1.78 4.90 15.63
N ASP A 269 -2.99 4.95 15.07
CA ASP A 269 -4.14 4.19 15.56
C ASP A 269 -4.14 2.73 15.11
N LEU A 270 -3.45 2.39 14.01
CA LEU A 270 -3.51 1.04 13.45
C LEU A 270 -3.06 -0.08 14.42
N PRO A 271 -1.97 0.05 15.20
CA PRO A 271 -1.64 -0.93 16.24
C PRO A 271 -2.78 -1.16 17.24
N ARG A 272 -3.49 -0.09 17.65
CA ARG A 272 -4.64 -0.20 18.56
C ARG A 272 -5.80 -0.93 17.91
N ARG A 273 -6.05 -0.70 16.61
CA ARG A 273 -7.06 -1.45 15.85
C ARG A 273 -6.73 -2.94 15.77
N ILE A 274 -5.45 -3.29 15.59
CA ILE A 274 -4.98 -4.69 15.61
C ILE A 274 -5.17 -5.30 17.01
N GLU A 275 -4.85 -4.56 18.07
CA GLU A 275 -5.04 -5.01 19.45
C GLU A 275 -6.52 -5.28 19.78
N ALA A 276 -7.42 -4.42 19.30
CA ALA A 276 -8.86 -4.50 19.49
C ALA A 276 -9.57 -5.53 18.59
N ALA A 277 -8.88 -6.13 17.62
CA ALA A 277 -9.47 -6.99 16.60
C ALA A 277 -9.96 -8.36 17.12
N GLY A 278 -9.71 -8.69 18.39
CA GLY A 278 -10.06 -10.00 18.97
C GLY A 278 -9.31 -11.17 18.32
N ILE A 279 -8.09 -10.93 17.85
CA ILE A 279 -7.16 -11.93 17.30
C ILE A 279 -6.29 -12.55 18.40
N GLY A 280 -5.80 -13.77 18.17
CA GLY A 280 -4.91 -14.46 19.09
C GLY A 280 -3.60 -13.70 19.37
N GLU A 281 -3.06 -13.85 20.58
CA GLU A 281 -1.88 -13.10 21.06
C GLU A 281 -0.62 -13.31 20.22
N LYS A 282 -0.45 -14.49 19.62
CA LYS A 282 0.66 -14.73 18.69
C LYS A 282 0.50 -13.86 17.44
N THR A 283 -0.63 -14.01 16.72
CA THR A 283 -0.94 -13.25 15.51
C THR A 283 -0.91 -11.74 15.76
N LYS A 284 -1.40 -11.29 16.92
CA LYS A 284 -1.35 -9.89 17.35
C LYS A 284 0.08 -9.36 17.45
N ARG A 285 0.93 -10.05 18.22
CA ARG A 285 2.35 -9.65 18.39
C ARG A 285 3.08 -9.65 17.06
N ASP A 286 2.87 -10.69 16.25
CA ASP A 286 3.51 -10.79 14.95
C ASP A 286 3.03 -9.61 14.08
N ALA A 287 1.72 -9.39 13.91
CA ALA A 287 1.17 -8.28 13.11
C ALA A 287 1.69 -6.90 13.55
N ILE A 288 1.78 -6.62 14.86
CA ILE A 288 2.33 -5.36 15.38
C ILE A 288 3.85 -5.25 15.13
N ALA A 289 4.60 -6.34 15.29
CA ALA A 289 6.04 -6.36 15.03
C ALA A 289 6.33 -6.15 13.54
N GLY A 290 5.57 -6.83 12.69
CA GLY A 290 5.53 -6.59 11.26
C GLY A 290 5.26 -5.11 10.99
N PHE A 291 4.17 -4.57 11.57
CA PHE A 291 3.76 -3.18 11.40
C PHE A 291 4.92 -2.23 11.69
N LYS A 292 5.53 -2.31 12.88
CA LYS A 292 6.66 -1.47 13.28
C LYS A 292 7.85 -1.55 12.31
N THR A 293 8.13 -2.76 11.80
CA THR A 293 9.26 -3.00 10.88
C THR A 293 9.02 -2.40 9.50
N GLY A 294 7.82 -2.59 8.94
CA GLY A 294 7.45 -2.06 7.63
C GLY A 294 7.16 -0.55 7.64
N PHE A 295 6.61 -0.03 8.74
CA PHE A 295 6.14 1.36 8.82
C PHE A 295 7.24 2.39 9.01
N GLY A 296 8.38 2.07 9.61
CA GLY A 296 9.39 3.10 9.90
C GLY A 296 9.77 3.92 8.67
N LYS A 297 10.11 3.24 7.56
CA LYS A 297 10.46 3.88 6.29
C LYS A 297 9.25 4.56 5.62
N THR A 298 8.10 3.94 5.73
CA THR A 298 6.86 4.46 5.16
C THR A 298 6.37 5.73 5.85
N ARG A 299 6.45 5.80 7.18
CA ARG A 299 6.16 6.99 7.98
C ARG A 299 7.09 8.13 7.58
N GLU A 300 8.38 7.84 7.44
CA GLU A 300 9.36 8.84 7.01
C GLU A 300 9.06 9.37 5.60
N THR A 301 8.80 8.50 4.63
CA THR A 301 8.43 8.98 3.28
C THR A 301 7.09 9.73 3.29
N SER A 302 6.12 9.29 4.10
CA SER A 302 4.84 10.01 4.24
C SER A 302 5.03 11.40 4.82
N LYS A 303 5.90 11.54 5.83
CA LYS A 303 6.27 12.82 6.41
C LYS A 303 6.92 13.73 5.37
N GLN A 304 7.93 13.23 4.65
CA GLN A 304 8.60 13.97 3.58
C GLN A 304 7.62 14.45 2.50
N MET A 305 6.58 13.66 2.20
CA MET A 305 5.55 14.07 1.24
C MET A 305 4.67 15.20 1.75
N TRP A 306 4.28 15.19 3.03
CA TRP A 306 3.55 16.32 3.61
C TRP A 306 4.42 17.56 3.76
N ASP A 307 5.70 17.40 4.14
CA ASP A 307 6.65 18.51 4.19
C ASP A 307 6.77 19.17 2.80
N LEU A 308 6.83 18.38 1.72
CA LEU A 308 6.82 18.90 0.34
C LEU A 308 5.49 19.57 -0.05
N GLU A 309 4.35 19.10 0.44
CA GLU A 309 3.05 19.76 0.19
C GLU A 309 2.97 21.12 0.91
N GLU A 310 3.45 21.20 2.15
CA GLU A 310 3.58 22.48 2.87
C GLU A 310 4.52 23.44 2.13
N GLU A 311 5.70 22.96 1.69
CA GLU A 311 6.63 23.76 0.87
C GLU A 311 5.98 24.28 -0.42
N VAL A 312 5.15 23.47 -1.10
CA VAL A 312 4.42 23.92 -2.30
C VAL A 312 3.45 25.05 -1.95
N VAL A 313 2.69 24.93 -0.86
CA VAL A 313 1.78 25.99 -0.42
C VAL A 313 2.54 27.27 -0.11
N GLU A 314 3.68 27.17 0.58
CA GLU A 314 4.50 28.34 0.89
C GLU A 314 5.13 28.98 -0.36
N HIS A 315 5.60 28.20 -1.33
CA HIS A 315 6.11 28.77 -2.58
C HIS A 315 5.02 29.41 -3.45
N ILE A 316 3.79 28.89 -3.38
CA ILE A 316 2.63 29.55 -3.99
C ILE A 316 2.32 30.88 -3.27
N ALA A 317 2.42 30.91 -1.94
CA ALA A 317 2.25 32.14 -1.16
C ALA A 317 3.36 33.17 -1.45
N ASP A 318 4.63 32.75 -1.54
CA ASP A 318 5.76 33.59 -1.96
C ASP A 318 5.51 34.21 -3.33
N LEU A 319 4.98 33.41 -4.26
CA LEU A 319 4.65 33.87 -5.60
C LEU A 319 3.52 34.89 -5.58
N ALA A 320 2.46 34.63 -4.80
CA ALA A 320 1.36 35.57 -4.62
C ALA A 320 1.83 36.90 -3.98
N GLY A 321 2.67 36.84 -2.94
CA GLY A 321 3.27 38.03 -2.33
C GLY A 321 4.13 38.83 -3.31
N PHE A 322 4.91 38.16 -4.16
CA PHE A 322 5.62 38.83 -5.24
C PHE A 322 4.65 39.49 -6.26
N MET A 323 3.55 38.83 -6.62
CA MET A 323 2.54 39.41 -7.52
C MET A 323 1.90 40.66 -6.90
N GLU A 324 1.69 40.67 -5.58
CA GLU A 324 1.19 41.84 -4.83
C GLU A 324 2.22 42.99 -4.82
N GLU A 325 3.49 42.71 -4.45
CA GLU A 325 4.59 43.68 -4.46
C GLU A 325 4.84 44.31 -5.84
N SER A 326 4.55 43.55 -6.90
CA SER A 326 4.71 43.96 -8.29
C SER A 326 3.44 44.49 -8.94
N HIS A 327 2.38 44.73 -8.15
CA HIS A 327 1.12 45.25 -8.66
C HIS A 327 1.31 46.54 -9.47
N GLY A 328 0.67 46.61 -10.64
CA GLY A 328 0.85 47.69 -11.61
C GLY A 328 2.11 47.57 -12.50
N ARG A 329 3.05 46.68 -12.19
CA ARG A 329 4.18 46.30 -13.08
C ARG A 329 3.92 45.06 -13.92
N TRP A 330 2.78 44.41 -13.73
CA TRP A 330 2.27 43.37 -14.61
C TRP A 330 0.82 43.66 -15.01
N ARG A 331 0.34 42.96 -16.04
CA ARG A 331 -1.05 42.98 -16.50
C ARG A 331 -1.44 41.62 -17.05
N VAL A 332 -2.74 41.34 -17.13
CA VAL A 332 -3.24 40.15 -17.82
C VAL A 332 -3.59 40.50 -19.27
N ALA A 333 -3.11 39.70 -20.21
CA ALA A 333 -3.49 39.77 -21.62
C ALA A 333 -3.57 38.37 -22.20
N GLU A 334 -4.67 38.04 -22.88
CA GLU A 334 -4.90 36.71 -23.47
C GLU A 334 -4.73 35.56 -22.47
N GLY A 335 -5.18 35.77 -21.23
CA GLY A 335 -5.05 34.82 -20.11
C GLY A 335 -3.63 34.54 -19.67
N LYS A 336 -2.71 35.48 -19.89
CA LYS A 336 -1.31 35.39 -19.47
C LYS A 336 -0.92 36.62 -18.67
N ILE A 337 -0.03 36.42 -17.70
CA ILE A 337 0.61 37.50 -16.94
C ILE A 337 1.75 38.06 -17.79
N ILE A 338 1.69 39.35 -18.11
CA ILE A 338 2.69 40.09 -18.86
C ILE A 338 3.35 41.11 -17.94
N PHE A 339 4.63 40.94 -17.65
CA PHE A 339 5.43 41.86 -16.85
C PHE A 339 6.02 42.99 -17.72
N LYS A 340 6.23 44.16 -17.12
CA LYS A 340 6.89 45.31 -17.75
C LYS A 340 8.42 45.22 -17.71
N GLU A 341 8.95 44.52 -16.71
CA GLU A 341 10.39 44.46 -16.42
C GLU A 341 10.90 43.02 -16.46
N ASP A 342 12.07 42.81 -17.07
CA ASP A 342 12.71 41.49 -17.15
C ASP A 342 13.07 40.92 -15.77
N ALA A 343 13.37 41.80 -14.82
CA ALA A 343 13.67 41.41 -13.44
C ALA A 343 12.46 40.75 -12.76
N ASP A 344 11.25 41.25 -13.01
CA ASP A 344 10.01 40.66 -12.48
C ASP A 344 9.72 39.31 -13.15
N ILE A 345 9.96 39.16 -14.46
CA ILE A 345 9.85 37.86 -15.18
C ILE A 345 10.80 36.84 -14.54
N LYS A 346 12.06 37.23 -14.30
CA LYS A 346 13.04 36.35 -13.70
C LYS A 346 12.62 35.91 -12.30
N ARG A 347 12.18 36.84 -11.44
CA ARG A 347 11.72 36.53 -10.08
C ARG A 347 10.49 35.60 -10.09
N TYR A 348 9.52 35.85 -10.96
CA TYR A 348 8.37 34.95 -11.15
C TYR A 348 8.81 33.53 -11.50
N ASN A 349 9.67 33.39 -12.52
CA ASN A 349 10.14 32.09 -12.99
C ASN A 349 11.00 31.37 -11.94
N ASP A 350 11.86 32.09 -11.23
CA ASP A 350 12.71 31.53 -10.17
C ASP A 350 11.85 30.95 -9.03
N THR A 351 10.78 31.64 -8.61
CA THR A 351 9.86 31.12 -7.59
C THR A 351 9.03 29.95 -8.12
N PHE A 352 8.53 30.04 -9.35
CA PHE A 352 7.76 28.95 -9.96
C PHE A 352 8.59 27.66 -10.12
N ALA A 353 9.88 27.78 -10.47
CA ALA A 353 10.79 26.65 -10.58
C ALA A 353 10.92 25.88 -9.25
N LYS A 354 10.79 26.53 -8.09
CA LYS A 354 10.79 25.85 -6.78
C LYS A 354 9.56 24.96 -6.60
N ILE A 355 8.39 25.42 -7.05
CA ILE A 355 7.14 24.63 -7.03
C ILE A 355 7.30 23.38 -7.91
N GLU A 356 7.94 23.53 -9.07
CA GLU A 356 8.27 22.41 -9.97
C GLU A 356 9.24 21.43 -9.32
N GLU A 357 10.30 21.92 -8.67
CA GLU A 357 11.28 21.11 -7.96
C GLU A 357 10.60 20.26 -6.87
N CYS A 358 9.69 20.84 -6.08
CA CYS A 358 8.90 20.08 -5.11
C CYS A 358 8.06 18.99 -5.79
N SER A 359 7.40 19.30 -6.91
CA SER A 359 6.61 18.33 -7.69
C SER A 359 7.46 17.19 -8.26
N GLU A 360 8.69 17.48 -8.69
CA GLU A 360 9.65 16.49 -9.16
C GLU A 360 10.14 15.59 -8.02
N LYS A 361 10.47 16.17 -6.86
CA LYS A 361 10.84 15.43 -5.64
C LYS A 361 9.71 14.49 -5.22
N GLN A 362 8.47 14.97 -5.23
CA GLN A 362 7.31 14.13 -4.96
C GLN A 362 7.20 12.99 -5.97
N THR A 363 7.34 13.26 -7.27
CA THR A 363 7.29 12.23 -8.31
C THR A 363 8.39 11.18 -8.14
N LYS A 364 9.59 11.59 -7.74
CA LYS A 364 10.68 10.68 -7.43
C LYS A 364 10.36 9.79 -6.22
N LEU A 365 9.88 10.38 -5.13
CA LEU A 365 9.45 9.64 -3.94
C LEU A 365 8.33 8.62 -4.26
N ARG A 366 7.38 8.96 -5.14
CA ARG A 366 6.34 8.04 -5.68
C ARG A 366 6.98 6.82 -6.33
N LYS A 367 7.86 7.06 -7.32
CA LYS A 367 8.49 6.01 -8.12
C LYS A 367 9.36 5.12 -7.24
N ASP A 368 10.13 5.71 -6.32
CA ASP A 368 10.97 4.95 -5.39
C ASP A 368 10.14 4.09 -4.43
N ALA A 369 9.00 4.60 -3.95
CA ALA A 369 8.08 3.81 -3.11
C ALA A 369 7.44 2.65 -3.88
N ALA A 370 6.99 2.89 -5.12
CA ALA A 370 6.42 1.87 -5.98
C ALA A 370 7.46 0.79 -6.37
N ALA A 371 8.69 1.19 -6.70
CA ALA A 371 9.78 0.29 -7.02
C ALA A 371 10.11 -0.64 -5.85
N ARG A 372 10.26 -0.10 -4.63
CA ARG A 372 10.48 -0.90 -3.41
C ARG A 372 9.36 -1.90 -3.15
N THR A 373 8.12 -1.52 -3.46
CA THR A 373 6.95 -2.40 -3.31
C THR A 373 7.04 -3.57 -4.30
N ARG A 374 7.40 -3.28 -5.56
CA ARG A 374 7.57 -4.31 -6.60
C ARG A 374 8.73 -5.26 -6.32
N GLU A 375 9.89 -4.73 -5.91
CA GLU A 375 11.05 -5.55 -5.54
C GLU A 375 10.70 -6.56 -4.44
N ARG A 376 9.94 -6.12 -3.44
CA ARG A 376 9.51 -6.99 -2.34
C ARG A 376 8.48 -8.03 -2.77
N ILE A 377 7.44 -7.64 -3.50
CA ILE A 377 6.44 -8.60 -4.02
C ILE A 377 7.09 -9.62 -4.97
N GLY A 378 8.15 -9.22 -5.68
CA GLY A 378 8.90 -10.09 -6.61
C GLY A 378 9.87 -11.06 -5.94
N GLN A 379 10.37 -10.77 -4.73
CA GLN A 379 11.30 -11.63 -4.00
C GLN A 379 10.65 -12.89 -3.39
N ASP A 380 9.32 -12.91 -3.26
CA ASP A 380 8.56 -14.02 -2.67
C ASP A 380 8.04 -15.05 -3.68
N LYS A 381 8.37 -14.90 -4.97
CA LYS A 381 8.10 -15.89 -6.03
C LYS A 381 9.34 -16.73 -6.31
#